data_AF-A0A836JGA3-F1
#
_entry.id   AF-A0A836JGA3-F1
#
_cell.length_a   1.000
_cell.length_b   1.000
_cell.length_c   1.000
_cell.angle_alpha   90.00
_cell.angle_beta   90.00
_cell.angle_gamma   90.00
#
_symmetry.space_group_name_H-M   'P 1'
#
loop_
_entity.id
_entity.type
_entity.pdbx_description
1 polymer ?
#
loop_
_entity_poly.entity_id
_entity_poly.type
_entity_poly.pdbx_seq_one_letter_code
_entity_poly.pdbx_strand_id
1 'polypeptide(L)'
;MSDKETNDEIQVIAEKLHNVTTIEPTYNNTPQQQQQQQAKSSRKSNNNGVVRHPTDSKRPDATTTTATAEEYVFIRNVPELNLPEKILFVIDTVREQQCTPFKLGTGAIYLPLFMIKRVVENFIGAKSTIQPGVHEYALMSLDSYSASWLCDYTSNTKTIINHLESITEDVPDEEQKTYDLGLLFEVIHSRIAMPGRSQPTFTSRVIFIYGRSNSVPKFHTGQKYLENLTENPYFFLDVLFAHEPPSDDNMCEAVYAEIAALDTTNFSYIFEVGRNAAKIHDNMAKLLAHPLQRPPQKDASYTLYSMTANQEVHTNV
;
A
#
# COMPACT_ATOMS: atom_id res chain seq x y z
N MET A 1 19.39 -13.25 27.29
CA MET A 1 17.97 -13.08 26.97
C MET A 1 17.95 -11.86 26.07
N SER A 2 17.72 -12.03 24.76
CA SER A 2 17.86 -10.91 23.80
C SER A 2 17.08 -11.13 22.50
N ASP A 3 16.85 -12.39 22.10
CA ASP A 3 16.28 -12.70 20.77
C ASP A 3 14.74 -12.79 20.76
N LYS A 4 14.09 -12.69 21.92
CA LYS A 4 12.63 -12.60 22.03
C LYS A 4 12.16 -11.16 22.03
N GLU A 5 12.67 -10.35 22.97
CA GLU A 5 12.27 -8.95 23.16
C GLU A 5 12.39 -8.16 21.85
N THR A 6 13.47 -8.33 21.08
CA THR A 6 13.63 -7.68 19.76
C THR A 6 12.63 -8.18 18.68
N ASN A 7 12.18 -9.44 18.73
CA ASN A 7 11.13 -9.92 17.82
C ASN A 7 9.75 -9.40 18.22
N ASP A 8 9.47 -9.39 19.53
CA ASP A 8 8.21 -8.89 20.09
C ASP A 8 8.07 -7.37 19.82
N GLU A 9 9.15 -6.59 19.94
CA GLU A 9 9.20 -5.16 19.57
C GLU A 9 8.97 -4.94 18.06
N ILE A 10 9.65 -5.70 17.18
CA ILE A 10 9.44 -5.61 15.72
C ILE A 10 7.99 -5.93 15.34
N GLN A 11 7.35 -6.87 16.03
CA GLN A 11 5.96 -7.22 15.78
C GLN A 11 4.98 -6.12 16.25
N VAL A 12 5.15 -5.59 17.46
CA VAL A 12 4.35 -4.46 17.98
C VAL A 12 4.47 -3.21 17.09
N ILE A 13 5.64 -2.98 16.49
CA ILE A 13 5.87 -1.85 15.59
C ILE A 13 5.26 -2.08 14.19
N ALA A 14 5.25 -3.32 13.68
CA ALA A 14 4.48 -3.66 12.48
C ALA A 14 2.97 -3.49 12.70
N GLU A 15 2.47 -3.83 13.89
CA GLU A 15 1.07 -3.59 14.28
C GLU A 15 0.74 -2.09 14.35
N LYS A 16 1.67 -1.20 14.77
CA LYS A 16 1.46 0.26 14.68
C LYS A 16 1.24 0.73 13.24
N LEU A 17 2.10 0.32 12.30
CA LEU A 17 1.97 0.67 10.87
C LEU A 17 0.63 0.18 10.30
N HIS A 18 0.16 -1.00 10.71
CA HIS A 18 -1.12 -1.55 10.28
C HIS A 18 -2.33 -0.84 10.93
N ASN A 19 -2.20 -0.38 12.17
CA ASN A 19 -3.25 0.38 12.85
C ASN A 19 -3.48 1.77 12.21
N VAL A 20 -2.44 2.38 11.62
CA VAL A 20 -2.59 3.61 10.80
C VAL A 20 -3.46 3.36 9.54
N THR A 21 -3.55 2.12 9.06
CA THR A 21 -4.42 1.76 7.93
C THR A 21 -5.92 1.70 8.31
N THR A 22 -6.26 1.70 9.60
CA THR A 22 -7.65 1.49 10.05
C THR A 22 -8.23 2.75 10.69
N ILE A 23 -9.08 3.48 9.96
CA ILE A 23 -9.87 4.59 10.52
C ILE A 23 -11.06 4.01 11.32
N GLU A 24 -10.79 3.45 12.51
CA GLU A 24 -11.84 3.17 13.48
C GLU A 24 -12.30 4.48 14.16
N PRO A 25 -13.61 4.78 14.22
CA PRO A 25 -14.12 5.96 14.90
C PRO A 25 -13.95 5.83 16.42
N THR A 26 -13.13 6.71 17.02
CA THR A 26 -12.75 6.65 18.44
C THR A 26 -13.92 6.88 19.39
N TYR A 27 -14.55 5.81 19.89
CA TYR A 27 -15.61 5.90 20.89
C TYR A 27 -15.05 6.14 22.31
N ASN A 28 -14.99 7.41 22.71
CA ASN A 28 -14.64 7.83 24.07
C ASN A 28 -15.69 7.39 25.11
N ASN A 29 -15.49 6.20 25.70
CA ASN A 29 -16.26 5.72 26.84
C ASN A 29 -15.75 6.31 28.17
N THR A 30 -16.11 7.57 28.45
CA THR A 30 -15.91 8.17 29.77
C THR A 30 -16.99 7.67 30.75
N PRO A 31 -16.65 6.99 31.86
CA PRO A 31 -17.67 6.47 32.79
C PRO A 31 -18.39 7.60 33.53
N GLN A 32 -19.71 7.68 33.38
CA GLN A 32 -20.54 8.66 34.07
C GLN A 32 -20.62 8.35 35.57
N GLN A 33 -19.97 9.18 36.41
CA GLN A 33 -20.29 9.22 37.84
C GLN A 33 -21.54 10.08 38.06
N GLN A 34 -22.54 9.51 38.73
CA GLN A 34 -23.73 10.23 39.17
C GLN A 34 -23.39 11.10 40.38
N GLN A 35 -23.76 12.38 40.34
CA GLN A 35 -24.01 13.16 41.56
C GLN A 35 -25.19 14.12 41.35
N GLN A 36 -25.96 14.33 42.40
CA GLN A 36 -27.23 15.06 42.37
C GLN A 36 -27.13 16.44 43.02
N GLN A 37 -28.03 17.33 42.60
CA GLN A 37 -28.41 18.59 43.28
C GLN A 37 -27.30 19.68 43.27
N GLN A 38 -27.59 20.98 43.41
CA GLN A 38 -28.85 21.64 43.82
C GLN A 38 -29.06 22.97 43.06
N ALA A 39 -30.30 23.49 43.03
CA ALA A 39 -30.67 24.63 42.17
C ALA A 39 -30.53 26.02 42.83
N LYS A 40 -30.42 27.08 42.01
CA LYS A 40 -30.73 28.49 42.35
C LYS A 40 -31.07 29.28 41.08
N SER A 41 -31.82 30.40 41.20
CA SER A 41 -32.42 31.10 40.04
C SER A 41 -32.39 32.64 40.11
N SER A 42 -32.38 33.26 38.92
CA SER A 42 -32.74 34.66 38.62
C SER A 42 -32.82 34.80 37.08
N ARG A 43 -33.91 35.31 36.46
CA ARG A 43 -34.29 36.75 36.25
C ARG A 43 -33.17 37.52 35.49
N LYS A 44 -33.39 38.37 34.46
CA LYS A 44 -34.55 39.09 33.84
C LYS A 44 -34.09 39.68 32.46
N SER A 45 -34.83 40.29 31.51
CA SER A 45 -36.27 40.47 31.16
C SER A 45 -36.40 41.19 29.78
N ASN A 46 -37.45 40.90 28.98
CA ASN A 46 -38.11 41.83 28.01
C ASN A 46 -37.31 42.32 26.77
N ASN A 47 -37.87 42.83 25.64
CA ASN A 47 -39.27 42.94 25.16
C ASN A 47 -39.36 43.08 23.61
N ASN A 48 -40.51 42.69 23.04
CA ASN A 48 -41.29 43.23 21.89
C ASN A 48 -40.63 43.80 20.60
N GLY A 49 -41.18 43.57 19.39
CA GLY A 49 -42.24 42.62 19.00
C GLY A 49 -43.10 42.98 17.77
N VAL A 50 -43.99 42.02 17.44
CA VAL A 50 -45.28 42.10 16.70
C VAL A 50 -45.31 42.41 15.18
N VAL A 51 -46.18 41.64 14.48
CA VAL A 51 -46.65 41.69 13.06
C VAL A 51 -45.92 40.69 12.12
N ARG A 52 -46.57 39.75 11.38
CA ARG A 52 -47.97 39.23 11.36
C ARG A 52 -48.03 37.80 10.76
N HIS A 53 -49.24 37.22 10.69
CA HIS A 53 -49.64 35.97 10.00
C HIS A 53 -50.77 36.26 8.97
N PRO A 54 -51.31 35.30 8.17
CA PRO A 54 -51.10 33.83 8.06
C PRO A 54 -50.51 33.41 6.68
N THR A 55 -50.35 32.14 6.25
CA THR A 55 -51.19 30.91 6.34
C THR A 55 -50.41 29.59 6.31
N ASP A 56 -51.01 28.54 6.91
CA ASP A 56 -51.00 27.08 6.57
C ASP A 56 -49.72 26.33 6.12
N SER A 57 -49.46 25.08 6.54
CA SER A 57 -50.12 24.23 7.57
C SER A 57 -49.25 23.02 7.96
N LYS A 58 -49.52 22.43 9.13
CA LYS A 58 -49.14 21.07 9.60
C LYS A 58 -47.66 20.61 9.54
N ARG A 59 -47.11 20.28 10.71
CA ARG A 59 -46.10 19.19 10.88
C ARG A 59 -46.77 17.82 10.66
N PRO A 60 -45.98 16.76 10.41
CA PRO A 60 -45.61 15.90 11.54
C PRO A 60 -44.11 15.56 11.64
N ASP A 61 -43.73 15.21 12.87
CA ASP A 61 -42.68 14.28 13.32
C ASP A 61 -41.29 14.24 12.65
N ALA A 62 -40.27 14.51 13.48
CA ALA A 62 -38.87 14.27 13.14
C ALA A 62 -38.51 12.79 13.37
N THR A 63 -38.52 11.99 12.30
CA THR A 63 -37.90 10.66 12.31
C THR A 63 -36.37 10.83 12.33
N THR A 64 -35.71 10.36 13.38
CA THR A 64 -34.24 10.34 13.47
C THR A 64 -33.69 9.25 12.56
N THR A 65 -33.49 9.56 11.28
CA THR A 65 -32.78 8.67 10.36
C THR A 65 -31.29 8.63 10.73
N THR A 66 -30.91 7.67 11.56
CA THR A 66 -29.50 7.29 11.72
C THR A 66 -29.02 6.73 10.38
N ALA A 67 -28.34 7.54 9.59
CA ALA A 67 -27.65 7.08 8.40
C ALA A 67 -26.56 6.10 8.84
N THR A 68 -26.82 4.80 8.64
CA THR A 68 -25.77 3.79 8.63
C THR A 68 -24.73 4.21 7.60
N ALA A 69 -23.45 4.23 7.96
CA ALA A 69 -22.39 4.41 6.99
C ALA A 69 -22.46 3.23 6.01
N GLU A 70 -22.91 3.49 4.79
CA GLU A 70 -22.91 2.49 3.73
C GLU A 70 -21.45 2.20 3.38
N GLU A 71 -20.99 0.98 3.70
CA GLU A 71 -19.66 0.53 3.29
C GLU A 71 -19.68 0.39 1.77
N TYR A 72 -19.21 1.43 1.07
CA TYR A 72 -19.18 1.51 -0.38
C TYR A 72 -18.24 0.42 -0.93
N VAL A 73 -18.80 -0.75 -1.21
CA VAL A 73 -18.12 -1.84 -1.93
C VAL A 73 -17.69 -1.28 -3.29
N PHE A 74 -16.38 -1.08 -3.45
CA PHE A 74 -15.81 -0.45 -4.63
C PHE A 74 -15.79 -1.44 -5.80
N ILE A 75 -16.94 -1.63 -6.45
CA ILE A 75 -17.11 -2.64 -7.51
C ILE A 75 -16.22 -2.31 -8.71
N ARG A 76 -15.41 -3.30 -9.11
CA ARG A 76 -14.55 -3.19 -10.27
C ARG A 76 -15.35 -3.26 -11.57
N ASN A 77 -15.37 -2.18 -12.35
CA ASN A 77 -16.10 -2.12 -13.61
C ASN A 77 -15.34 -2.71 -14.82
N VAL A 78 -14.46 -3.70 -14.60
CA VAL A 78 -13.77 -4.45 -15.67
C VAL A 78 -13.75 -5.96 -15.38
N PRO A 79 -13.85 -6.83 -16.41
CA PRO A 79 -13.90 -8.28 -16.25
C PRO A 79 -12.58 -8.90 -15.78
N GLU A 80 -12.68 -10.03 -15.08
CA GLU A 80 -11.57 -10.79 -14.47
C GLU A 80 -10.75 -11.60 -15.50
N LEU A 81 -10.20 -10.92 -16.51
CA LEU A 81 -9.45 -11.52 -17.60
C LEU A 81 -8.00 -11.81 -17.21
N ASN A 82 -7.50 -13.02 -17.49
CA ASN A 82 -6.07 -13.30 -17.52
C ASN A 82 -5.48 -12.81 -18.85
N LEU A 83 -5.16 -11.51 -18.89
CA LEU A 83 -4.48 -10.88 -20.02
C LEU A 83 -2.96 -11.02 -19.89
N PRO A 84 -2.19 -10.82 -20.98
CA PRO A 84 -0.77 -10.52 -20.87
C PRO A 84 -0.52 -9.35 -19.89
N GLU A 85 0.55 -9.41 -19.11
CA GLU A 85 0.97 -8.29 -18.25
C GLU A 85 2.26 -7.68 -18.80
N LYS A 86 2.28 -6.36 -18.95
CA LYS A 86 3.49 -5.54 -19.12
C LYS A 86 3.86 -4.96 -17.76
N ILE A 87 4.86 -5.55 -17.12
CA ILE A 87 5.23 -5.26 -15.73
C ILE A 87 6.50 -4.42 -15.69
N LEU A 88 6.40 -3.20 -15.18
CA LEU A 88 7.52 -2.29 -14.93
C LEU A 88 7.92 -2.39 -13.45
N PHE A 89 9.15 -2.81 -13.18
CA PHE A 89 9.75 -2.68 -11.86
C PHE A 89 10.43 -1.32 -11.73
N VAL A 90 10.09 -0.55 -10.69
CA VAL A 90 10.83 0.65 -10.29
C VAL A 90 11.53 0.31 -8.98
N ILE A 91 12.86 0.31 -8.98
CA ILE A 91 13.67 -0.09 -7.81
C ILE A 91 14.40 1.13 -7.25
N ASP A 92 14.10 1.50 -6.02
CA ASP A 92 14.89 2.46 -5.24
C ASP A 92 16.30 1.89 -4.97
N THR A 93 17.32 2.63 -5.39
CA THR A 93 18.72 2.22 -5.29
C THR A 93 19.48 2.92 -4.17
N VAL A 94 18.89 3.93 -3.52
CA VAL A 94 19.59 4.75 -2.53
C VAL A 94 19.84 3.98 -1.24
N ARG A 95 21.11 3.84 -0.86
CA ARG A 95 21.49 3.22 0.42
C ARG A 95 21.62 4.30 1.51
N GLU A 96 20.56 4.53 2.27
CA GLU A 96 20.59 5.43 3.42
C GLU A 96 21.70 5.06 4.43
N GLN A 97 22.20 6.06 5.17
CA GLN A 97 23.37 5.92 6.05
C GLN A 97 23.15 4.89 7.18
N GLN A 98 21.92 4.81 7.70
CA GLN A 98 21.46 3.70 8.55
C GLN A 98 20.77 2.65 7.65
N CYS A 99 21.50 1.60 7.31
CA CYS A 99 21.02 0.51 6.46
C CYS A 99 21.25 -0.84 7.14
N THR A 100 20.24 -1.28 7.89
CA THR A 100 20.24 -2.58 8.56
C THR A 100 20.08 -3.69 7.53
N PRO A 101 20.99 -4.68 7.46
CA PRO A 101 20.88 -5.77 6.51
C PRO A 101 19.84 -6.81 6.95
N PHE A 102 19.26 -7.49 5.97
CA PHE A 102 18.43 -8.67 6.19
C PHE A 102 19.29 -9.81 6.73
N LYS A 103 18.76 -10.54 7.72
CA LYS A 103 19.38 -11.73 8.32
C LYS A 103 18.52 -12.96 8.02
N LEU A 104 19.14 -14.04 7.56
CA LEU A 104 18.48 -15.34 7.38
C LEU A 104 18.65 -16.19 8.63
N GLY A 105 17.77 -17.19 8.83
CA GLY A 105 17.90 -18.18 9.91
C GLY A 105 19.17 -19.04 9.84
N THR A 106 19.92 -18.99 8.73
CA THR A 106 21.27 -19.57 8.59
C THR A 106 22.39 -18.72 9.18
N GLY A 107 22.09 -17.50 9.65
CA GLY A 107 23.08 -16.49 10.02
C GLY A 107 23.68 -15.72 8.84
N ALA A 108 23.29 -16.02 7.60
CA ALA A 108 23.69 -15.25 6.43
C ALA A 108 23.08 -13.84 6.44
N ILE A 109 23.84 -12.85 5.97
CA ILE A 109 23.50 -11.42 6.03
C ILE A 109 23.57 -10.82 4.62
N TYR A 110 22.52 -10.10 4.21
CA TYR A 110 22.44 -9.47 2.89
C TYR A 110 21.91 -8.03 2.97
N LEU A 111 22.43 -7.15 2.13
CA LEU A 111 21.96 -5.75 2.03
C LEU A 111 20.57 -5.67 1.36
N PRO A 112 19.78 -4.62 1.63
CA PRO A 112 18.44 -4.47 1.07
C PRO A 112 18.37 -4.58 -0.45
N LEU A 113 19.24 -3.92 -1.22
CA LEU A 113 19.19 -4.02 -2.69
C LEU A 113 19.39 -5.47 -3.18
N PHE A 114 20.30 -6.23 -2.55
CA PHE A 114 20.51 -7.65 -2.90
C PHE A 114 19.23 -8.48 -2.67
N MET A 115 18.55 -8.28 -1.54
CA MET A 115 17.29 -8.97 -1.27
C MET A 115 16.17 -8.52 -2.21
N ILE A 116 16.10 -7.23 -2.54
CA ILE A 116 15.14 -6.67 -3.50
C ILE A 116 15.34 -7.29 -4.90
N LYS A 117 16.58 -7.32 -5.41
CA LYS A 117 16.91 -8.03 -6.66
C LYS A 117 16.47 -9.49 -6.59
N ARG A 118 16.83 -10.19 -5.51
CA ARG A 118 16.52 -11.61 -5.35
C ARG A 118 15.01 -11.89 -5.35
N VAL A 119 14.17 -11.04 -4.76
CA VAL A 119 12.70 -11.24 -4.82
C VAL A 119 12.11 -10.85 -6.18
N VAL A 120 12.66 -9.84 -6.87
CA VAL A 120 12.28 -9.48 -8.25
C VAL A 120 12.65 -10.59 -9.25
N GLU A 121 13.84 -11.17 -9.14
CA GLU A 121 14.29 -12.32 -9.94
C GLU A 121 13.35 -13.53 -9.76
N ASN A 122 13.03 -13.88 -8.49
CA ASN A 122 12.10 -14.96 -8.18
C ASN A 122 10.68 -14.66 -8.69
N PHE A 123 10.22 -13.41 -8.62
CA PHE A 123 8.94 -12.98 -9.21
C PHE A 123 8.94 -13.21 -10.72
N ILE A 124 9.96 -12.73 -11.43
CA ILE A 124 10.07 -12.85 -12.90
C ILE A 124 10.08 -14.33 -13.31
N GLY A 125 10.79 -15.19 -12.58
CA GLY A 125 10.82 -16.63 -12.79
C GLY A 125 9.46 -17.31 -12.58
N ALA A 126 8.82 -17.07 -11.44
CA ALA A 126 7.52 -17.63 -11.10
C ALA A 126 6.41 -17.13 -12.04
N LYS A 127 6.36 -15.82 -12.31
CA LYS A 127 5.37 -15.20 -13.20
C LYS A 127 5.50 -15.69 -14.64
N SER A 128 6.73 -15.86 -15.13
CA SER A 128 7.00 -16.47 -16.44
C SER A 128 6.68 -17.97 -16.51
N THR A 129 6.52 -18.65 -15.37
CA THR A 129 6.08 -20.05 -15.31
C THR A 129 4.56 -20.17 -15.36
N ILE A 130 3.82 -19.16 -14.86
CA ILE A 130 2.34 -19.13 -14.93
C ILE A 130 1.85 -19.01 -16.39
N GLN A 131 2.45 -18.13 -17.19
CA GLN A 131 2.13 -18.03 -18.62
C GLN A 131 3.41 -17.81 -19.47
N PRO A 132 4.08 -18.91 -19.90
CA PRO A 132 5.37 -18.85 -20.58
C PRO A 132 5.38 -17.99 -21.86
N GLY A 133 6.30 -17.02 -21.90
CA GLY A 133 6.56 -16.17 -23.07
C GLY A 133 5.53 -15.06 -23.33
N VAL A 134 4.50 -14.91 -22.48
CA VAL A 134 3.40 -13.96 -22.70
C VAL A 134 3.52 -12.68 -21.85
N HIS A 135 4.03 -12.76 -20.62
CA HIS A 135 4.33 -11.58 -19.82
C HIS A 135 5.62 -10.90 -20.30
N GLU A 136 5.67 -9.58 -20.26
CA GLU A 136 6.84 -8.76 -20.59
C GLU A 136 7.23 -7.88 -19.41
N TYR A 137 8.54 -7.73 -19.20
CA TYR A 137 9.10 -7.04 -18.05
C TYR A 137 9.96 -5.85 -18.51
N ALA A 138 9.84 -4.73 -17.83
CA ALA A 138 10.67 -3.53 -17.98
C ALA A 138 11.28 -3.14 -16.62
N LEU A 139 12.35 -2.34 -16.63
CA LEU A 139 13.11 -1.98 -15.43
C LEU A 139 13.50 -0.52 -15.40
N MET A 140 13.26 0.11 -14.24
CA MET A 140 13.74 1.44 -13.87
C MET A 140 14.50 1.38 -12.54
N SER A 141 15.52 2.21 -12.40
CA SER A 141 16.08 2.60 -11.09
C SER A 141 15.52 3.94 -10.64
N LEU A 142 15.52 4.14 -9.33
CA LEU A 142 15.20 5.40 -8.66
C LEU A 142 16.37 5.76 -7.74
N ASP A 143 17.22 6.67 -8.21
CA ASP A 143 18.40 7.16 -7.49
C ASP A 143 18.05 8.39 -6.63
N SER A 144 19.03 9.06 -6.03
CA SER A 144 18.81 10.27 -5.22
C SER A 144 18.12 11.37 -6.03
N TYR A 145 18.56 11.56 -7.27
CA TYR A 145 18.21 12.70 -8.12
C TYR A 145 17.08 12.40 -9.11
N SER A 146 17.01 11.16 -9.62
CA SER A 146 16.31 10.84 -10.87
C SER A 146 15.63 9.47 -10.88
N ALA A 147 14.72 9.30 -11.83
CA ALA A 147 14.18 8.00 -12.21
C ALA A 147 14.72 7.65 -13.60
N SER A 148 15.47 6.54 -13.72
CA SER A 148 16.19 6.16 -14.92
C SER A 148 15.68 4.84 -15.52
N TRP A 149 15.42 4.83 -16.82
CA TRP A 149 14.90 3.66 -17.54
C TRP A 149 16.05 2.76 -18.04
N LEU A 150 16.13 1.54 -17.51
CA LEU A 150 17.28 0.64 -17.67
C LEU A 150 17.05 -0.50 -18.66
N CYS A 151 15.80 -0.97 -18.80
CA CYS A 151 15.45 -2.05 -19.71
C CYS A 151 14.02 -1.87 -20.25
N ASP A 152 13.88 -1.85 -21.58
CA ASP A 152 12.58 -1.86 -22.26
C ASP A 152 11.87 -3.22 -22.13
N TYR A 153 10.55 -3.22 -22.35
CA TYR A 153 9.69 -4.39 -22.24
C TYR A 153 10.23 -5.60 -23.02
N THR A 154 10.48 -6.70 -22.30
CA THR A 154 10.91 -7.97 -22.90
C THR A 154 10.35 -9.17 -22.15
N SER A 155 9.94 -10.21 -22.88
CA SER A 155 9.62 -11.53 -22.31
C SER A 155 10.86 -12.41 -22.10
N ASN A 156 12.06 -11.93 -22.49
CA ASN A 156 13.32 -12.64 -22.25
C ASN A 156 13.80 -12.45 -20.80
N THR A 157 13.45 -13.38 -19.93
CA THR A 157 13.81 -13.39 -18.51
C THR A 157 15.31 -13.22 -18.26
N LYS A 158 16.19 -13.73 -19.15
CA LYS A 158 17.64 -13.59 -19.01
C LYS A 158 18.10 -12.15 -19.26
N THR A 159 17.50 -11.44 -20.20
CA THR A 159 17.82 -10.03 -20.47
C THR A 159 17.46 -9.17 -19.27
N ILE A 160 16.22 -9.25 -18.80
CA ILE A 160 15.75 -8.44 -17.66
C ILE A 160 16.52 -8.76 -16.37
N ILE A 161 16.87 -10.02 -16.11
CA ILE A 161 17.70 -10.42 -14.95
C ILE A 161 19.14 -9.90 -15.10
N ASN A 162 19.75 -9.90 -16.29
CA ASN A 162 21.07 -9.29 -16.48
C ASN A 162 21.05 -7.78 -16.20
N HIS A 163 20.00 -7.06 -16.59
CA HIS A 163 19.84 -5.65 -16.24
C HIS A 163 19.61 -5.44 -14.73
N LEU A 164 18.80 -6.29 -14.09
CA LEU A 164 18.58 -6.30 -12.64
C LEU A 164 19.90 -6.49 -11.87
N GLU A 165 20.72 -7.44 -12.27
CA GLU A 165 22.04 -7.66 -11.68
C GLU A 165 23.00 -6.50 -11.93
N SER A 166 22.87 -5.76 -13.05
CA SER A 166 23.68 -4.57 -13.31
C SER A 166 23.37 -3.34 -12.43
N ILE A 167 22.22 -3.30 -11.74
CA ILE A 167 21.89 -2.18 -10.85
C ILE A 167 22.88 -2.11 -9.68
N THR A 168 23.49 -0.95 -9.46
CA THR A 168 24.29 -0.64 -8.26
C THR A 168 23.47 0.20 -7.27
N GLU A 169 23.87 0.19 -6.00
CA GLU A 169 23.33 1.13 -5.02
C GLU A 169 23.84 2.56 -5.32
N ASP A 170 22.99 3.55 -5.03
CA ASP A 170 23.32 4.97 -5.11
C ASP A 170 23.68 5.52 -3.71
N VAL A 171 24.51 6.57 -3.70
CA VAL A 171 24.91 7.27 -2.48
C VAL A 171 23.87 8.36 -2.19
N PRO A 172 23.26 8.41 -1.00
CA PRO A 172 22.25 9.41 -0.67
C PRO A 172 22.83 10.82 -0.72
N ASP A 173 22.15 11.71 -1.42
CA ASP A 173 22.39 13.15 -1.29
C ASP A 173 21.86 13.66 0.07
N GLU A 174 22.76 14.13 0.94
CA GLU A 174 22.42 14.60 2.30
C GLU A 174 21.62 15.92 2.30
N GLU A 175 21.61 16.68 1.19
CA GLU A 175 20.77 17.85 1.01
C GLU A 175 19.34 17.45 0.59
N GLN A 176 19.18 16.37 -0.19
CA GLN A 176 17.89 15.94 -0.75
C GLN A 176 17.04 15.05 0.18
N LYS A 177 16.48 15.67 1.21
CA LYS A 177 15.64 15.03 2.26
C LYS A 177 14.26 14.51 1.82
N THR A 178 13.92 14.62 0.53
CA THR A 178 12.63 14.19 -0.03
C THR A 178 12.78 13.90 -1.52
N TYR A 179 12.03 12.92 -2.03
CA TYR A 179 11.96 12.61 -3.46
C TYR A 179 10.64 13.10 -4.06
N ASP A 180 10.67 13.75 -5.23
CA ASP A 180 9.46 14.18 -5.94
C ASP A 180 8.89 13.07 -6.83
N LEU A 181 7.86 12.40 -6.33
CA LEU A 181 7.08 11.39 -7.05
C LEU A 181 6.47 11.92 -8.36
N GLY A 182 6.21 13.23 -8.48
CA GLY A 182 5.70 13.81 -9.72
C GLY A 182 6.66 13.61 -10.90
N LEU A 183 7.97 13.70 -10.65
CA LEU A 183 9.01 13.42 -11.64
C LEU A 183 9.11 11.92 -11.97
N LEU A 184 8.97 11.04 -10.98
CA LEU A 184 8.91 9.58 -11.22
C LEU A 184 7.72 9.23 -12.11
N PHE A 185 6.52 9.75 -11.80
CA PHE A 185 5.33 9.48 -12.60
C PHE A 185 5.38 10.17 -13.97
N GLU A 186 6.06 11.30 -14.14
CA GLU A 186 6.38 11.89 -15.46
C GLU A 186 7.22 10.92 -16.31
N VAL A 187 8.31 10.39 -15.76
CA VAL A 187 9.17 9.43 -16.47
C VAL A 187 8.41 8.16 -16.81
N ILE A 188 7.63 7.59 -15.88
CA ILE A 188 6.76 6.44 -16.14
C ILE A 188 5.78 6.76 -17.27
N HIS A 189 4.99 7.83 -17.15
CA HIS A 189 3.97 8.25 -18.12
C HIS A 189 4.58 8.51 -19.52
N SER A 190 5.84 8.93 -19.61
CA SER A 190 6.51 9.19 -20.90
C SER A 190 6.84 7.93 -21.71
N ARG A 191 6.90 6.74 -21.08
CA ARG A 191 7.35 5.48 -21.73
C ARG A 191 6.50 4.25 -21.47
N ILE A 192 5.63 4.25 -20.46
CA ILE A 192 4.81 3.08 -20.15
C ILE A 192 3.87 2.74 -21.32
N ALA A 193 3.84 1.46 -21.69
CA ALA A 193 2.85 1.00 -22.65
C ALA A 193 1.45 1.22 -22.09
N MET A 194 0.55 1.86 -22.83
CA MET A 194 -0.79 2.17 -22.36
C MET A 194 -1.82 1.25 -23.04
N PRO A 195 -2.57 0.40 -22.30
CA PRO A 195 -3.55 -0.51 -22.89
C PRO A 195 -4.79 0.22 -23.42
N GLY A 196 -5.40 -0.31 -24.48
CA GLY A 196 -6.61 0.26 -25.08
C GLY A 196 -7.84 0.10 -24.18
N ARG A 197 -8.49 1.22 -23.79
CA ARG A 197 -9.59 1.24 -22.81
C ARG A 197 -10.84 0.42 -23.20
N SER A 198 -11.07 0.12 -24.48
CA SER A 198 -12.26 -0.61 -24.97
C SER A 198 -12.03 -2.08 -25.32
N GLN A 199 -10.83 -2.44 -25.78
CA GLN A 199 -10.42 -3.79 -26.14
C GLN A 199 -8.96 -4.00 -25.71
N PRO A 200 -8.72 -4.25 -24.42
CA PRO A 200 -7.37 -4.43 -23.89
C PRO A 200 -6.75 -5.74 -24.40
N THR A 201 -5.54 -5.68 -24.92
CA THR A 201 -4.75 -6.85 -25.32
C THR A 201 -3.67 -7.22 -24.29
N PHE A 202 -3.49 -6.38 -23.27
CA PHE A 202 -2.61 -6.56 -22.11
C PHE A 202 -3.11 -5.66 -20.97
N THR A 203 -2.58 -5.86 -19.76
CA THR A 203 -2.61 -4.86 -18.68
C THR A 203 -1.20 -4.30 -18.47
N SER A 204 -1.11 -3.05 -18.01
CA SER A 204 0.16 -2.44 -17.62
C SER A 204 0.22 -2.29 -16.12
N ARG A 205 1.37 -2.61 -15.53
CA ARG A 205 1.51 -2.73 -14.09
C ARG A 205 2.85 -2.17 -13.64
N VAL A 206 2.83 -1.22 -12.71
CA VAL A 206 4.02 -0.74 -12.03
C VAL A 206 4.12 -1.46 -10.69
N ILE A 207 5.26 -2.08 -10.41
CA ILE A 207 5.62 -2.56 -9.07
C ILE A 207 6.75 -1.65 -8.59
N PHE A 208 6.40 -0.71 -7.72
CA PHE A 208 7.32 0.25 -7.14
C PHE A 208 7.90 -0.32 -5.84
N ILE A 209 9.23 -0.38 -5.73
CA ILE A 209 9.93 -0.87 -4.55
C ILE A 209 10.71 0.31 -3.96
N TYR A 210 10.27 0.79 -2.79
CA TYR A 210 10.86 1.93 -2.09
C TYR A 210 11.68 1.46 -0.88
N GLY A 211 12.89 1.99 -0.70
CA GLY A 211 13.83 1.55 0.33
C GLY A 211 14.18 2.61 1.38
N ARG A 212 14.04 3.89 1.01
CA ARG A 212 14.31 5.05 1.89
C ARG A 212 13.33 5.12 3.07
N SER A 213 13.88 5.19 4.28
CA SER A 213 13.15 5.24 5.56
C SER A 213 13.25 6.61 6.22
N ASN A 214 14.10 7.50 5.71
CA ASN A 214 14.35 8.85 6.21
C ASN A 214 13.96 9.93 5.17
N SER A 215 14.08 9.62 3.87
CA SER A 215 13.51 10.46 2.81
C SER A 215 12.01 10.21 2.69
N VAL A 216 11.18 11.22 2.94
CA VAL A 216 9.72 11.11 2.73
C VAL A 216 9.40 11.47 1.28
N PRO A 217 8.79 10.57 0.48
CA PRO A 217 8.42 10.88 -0.90
C PRO A 217 7.20 11.82 -0.92
N LYS A 218 7.16 12.76 -1.87
CA LYS A 218 6.13 13.82 -1.96
C LYS A 218 5.82 14.15 -3.42
N PHE A 219 4.75 14.90 -3.68
CA PHE A 219 4.43 15.45 -5.02
C PHE A 219 4.66 16.96 -5.05
N HIS A 220 5.85 17.39 -5.48
CA HIS A 220 6.19 18.82 -5.64
C HIS A 220 5.81 19.34 -7.03
N THR A 221 5.97 18.52 -8.08
CA THR A 221 5.52 18.82 -9.46
C THR A 221 4.06 18.46 -9.73
N GLY A 222 3.36 17.86 -8.76
CA GLY A 222 1.92 17.56 -8.79
C GLY A 222 1.56 16.14 -9.28
N GLN A 223 0.30 15.75 -9.09
CA GLN A 223 -0.17 14.36 -9.26
C GLN A 223 -0.69 14.02 -10.67
N LYS A 224 -0.81 15.01 -11.57
CA LYS A 224 -1.36 14.88 -12.94
C LYS A 224 -0.93 13.62 -13.70
N TYR A 225 0.35 13.21 -13.60
CA TYR A 225 0.83 12.03 -14.31
C TYR A 225 0.34 10.72 -13.68
N LEU A 226 0.21 10.64 -12.35
CA LEU A 226 -0.44 9.51 -11.66
C LEU A 226 -1.95 9.47 -11.98
N GLU A 227 -2.62 10.61 -11.94
CA GLU A 227 -4.05 10.76 -12.32
C GLU A 227 -4.29 10.23 -13.74
N ASN A 228 -3.54 10.72 -14.74
CA ASN A 228 -3.60 10.27 -16.13
C ASN A 228 -3.41 8.75 -16.31
N LEU A 229 -2.55 8.13 -15.50
CA LEU A 229 -2.29 6.69 -15.55
C LEU A 229 -3.46 5.90 -14.95
N THR A 230 -3.89 6.29 -13.75
CA THR A 230 -4.95 5.60 -12.98
C THR A 230 -6.36 5.81 -13.54
N GLU A 231 -6.59 6.80 -14.41
CA GLU A 231 -7.77 6.85 -15.28
C GLU A 231 -7.96 5.61 -16.17
N ASN A 232 -6.88 4.87 -16.50
CA ASN A 232 -7.01 3.67 -17.33
C ASN A 232 -7.29 2.45 -16.45
N PRO A 233 -8.46 1.79 -16.55
CA PRO A 233 -8.83 0.67 -15.67
C PRO A 233 -8.04 -0.63 -15.95
N TYR A 234 -7.08 -0.59 -16.87
CA TYR A 234 -6.11 -1.66 -17.15
C TYR A 234 -4.65 -1.25 -16.84
N PHE A 235 -4.45 -0.08 -16.24
CA PHE A 235 -3.22 0.32 -15.56
C PHE A 235 -3.32 -0.01 -14.07
N PHE A 236 -2.23 -0.50 -13.47
CA PHE A 236 -2.16 -0.84 -12.05
C PHE A 236 -0.85 -0.36 -11.44
N LEU A 237 -0.92 0.06 -10.18
CA LEU A 237 0.22 0.40 -9.33
C LEU A 237 0.20 -0.53 -8.11
N ASP A 238 1.36 -1.09 -7.77
CA ASP A 238 1.61 -1.82 -6.53
C ASP A 238 2.87 -1.24 -5.88
N VAL A 239 2.94 -1.32 -4.55
CA VAL A 239 4.10 -0.82 -3.79
C VAL A 239 4.60 -1.85 -2.78
N LEU A 240 5.92 -2.04 -2.75
CA LEU A 240 6.63 -2.78 -1.70
C LEU A 240 7.57 -1.82 -0.98
N PHE A 241 7.21 -1.42 0.24
CA PHE A 241 8.02 -0.55 1.08
C PHE A 241 8.97 -1.42 1.93
N ALA A 242 10.25 -1.46 1.55
CA ALA A 242 11.29 -2.27 2.17
C ALA A 242 12.13 -1.42 3.13
N HIS A 243 11.66 -1.27 4.38
CA HIS A 243 12.10 -0.22 5.30
C HIS A 243 13.06 -0.69 6.43
N GLU A 244 13.70 0.27 7.10
CA GLU A 244 14.40 0.07 8.36
C GLU A 244 13.41 -0.24 9.50
N PRO A 245 13.83 -0.89 10.61
CA PRO A 245 12.99 -0.99 11.80
C PRO A 245 12.54 0.42 12.25
N PRO A 246 11.23 0.72 12.34
CA PRO A 246 10.79 2.06 12.71
C PRO A 246 11.26 2.46 14.11
N SER A 247 11.80 3.68 14.24
CA SER A 247 12.32 4.24 15.49
C SER A 247 12.19 5.76 15.47
N ASP A 248 12.37 6.40 16.63
CA ASP A 248 12.32 7.86 16.76
C ASP A 248 13.39 8.60 15.92
N ASP A 249 14.41 7.88 15.44
CA ASP A 249 15.47 8.38 14.55
C ASP A 249 15.11 8.31 13.05
N ASN A 250 13.95 7.77 12.66
CA ASN A 250 13.54 7.63 11.26
C ASN A 250 12.07 7.99 10.98
N MET A 251 11.71 8.06 9.70
CA MET A 251 10.43 8.61 9.22
C MET A 251 9.46 7.54 8.70
N CYS A 252 9.64 6.25 9.04
CA CYS A 252 8.91 5.13 8.42
C CYS A 252 7.38 5.30 8.38
N GLU A 253 6.75 5.81 9.45
CA GLU A 253 5.30 6.04 9.48
C GLU A 253 4.87 7.13 8.48
N ALA A 254 5.64 8.21 8.34
CA ALA A 254 5.37 9.29 7.40
C ALA A 254 5.66 8.88 5.94
N VAL A 255 6.68 8.05 5.71
CA VAL A 255 6.95 7.43 4.40
C VAL A 255 5.79 6.51 4.01
N TYR A 256 5.33 5.65 4.92
CA TYR A 256 4.24 4.71 4.66
C TYR A 256 2.91 5.44 4.39
N ALA A 257 2.63 6.55 5.07
CA ALA A 257 1.43 7.36 4.81
C ALA A 257 1.37 7.93 3.37
N GLU A 258 2.48 8.46 2.86
CA GLU A 258 2.57 8.95 1.47
C GLU A 258 2.55 7.82 0.44
N ILE A 259 3.13 6.66 0.78
CA ILE A 259 3.03 5.44 -0.03
C ILE A 259 1.59 4.92 -0.09
N ALA A 260 0.89 4.86 1.03
CA ALA A 260 -0.51 4.41 1.09
C ALA A 260 -1.44 5.33 0.27
N ALA A 261 -1.15 6.64 0.25
CA ALA A 261 -1.87 7.62 -0.56
C ALA A 261 -1.71 7.44 -2.08
N LEU A 262 -0.86 6.50 -2.55
CA LEU A 262 -0.75 6.14 -3.96
C LEU A 262 -1.90 5.25 -4.46
N ASP A 263 -2.67 4.58 -3.58
CA ASP A 263 -3.85 3.84 -4.04
C ASP A 263 -5.05 4.75 -4.29
N THR A 264 -5.04 5.43 -5.44
CA THR A 264 -6.18 6.22 -5.92
C THR A 264 -7.37 5.36 -6.39
N THR A 265 -7.29 4.02 -6.31
CA THR A 265 -8.22 3.09 -6.97
C THR A 265 -8.89 2.06 -6.04
N ASN A 266 -8.42 1.90 -4.80
CA ASN A 266 -8.74 0.79 -3.90
C ASN A 266 -8.42 -0.62 -4.45
N PHE A 267 -7.55 -0.69 -5.46
CA PHE A 267 -7.11 -1.92 -6.13
C PHE A 267 -5.59 -2.08 -6.18
N SER A 268 -4.81 -1.14 -5.65
CA SER A 268 -3.36 -1.29 -5.51
C SER A 268 -3.05 -2.31 -4.42
N TYR A 269 -1.95 -3.05 -4.55
CA TYR A 269 -1.41 -3.85 -3.45
C TYR A 269 -0.20 -3.12 -2.86
N ILE A 270 -0.33 -2.67 -1.61
CA ILE A 270 0.66 -1.90 -0.87
C ILE A 270 1.08 -2.71 0.36
N PHE A 271 2.32 -3.19 0.36
CA PHE A 271 2.90 -3.99 1.45
C PHE A 271 4.11 -3.28 2.06
N GLU A 272 4.16 -3.22 3.40
CA GLU A 272 5.42 -2.93 4.12
C GLU A 272 6.19 -4.21 4.44
N VAL A 273 7.51 -4.07 4.56
CA VAL A 273 8.39 -5.05 5.18
C VAL A 273 9.64 -4.40 5.74
N GLY A 274 9.83 -4.51 7.06
CA GLY A 274 11.11 -4.27 7.72
C GLY A 274 12.18 -5.30 7.31
N ARG A 275 13.29 -5.41 8.05
CA ARG A 275 14.43 -6.28 7.69
C ARG A 275 14.22 -7.80 7.93
N ASN A 276 12.99 -8.29 7.73
CA ASN A 276 12.60 -9.71 7.83
C ASN A 276 12.70 -10.41 6.47
N ALA A 277 13.60 -11.40 6.36
CA ALA A 277 13.90 -12.08 5.10
C ALA A 277 12.76 -12.98 4.59
N ALA A 278 11.90 -13.54 5.44
CA ALA A 278 10.74 -14.32 5.00
C ALA A 278 9.66 -13.38 4.44
N LYS A 279 9.28 -12.36 5.22
CA LYS A 279 8.20 -11.42 4.90
C LYS A 279 8.40 -10.70 3.56
N ILE A 280 9.64 -10.41 3.14
CA ILE A 280 9.90 -9.76 1.83
C ILE A 280 9.69 -10.73 0.66
N HIS A 281 10.07 -12.01 0.81
CA HIS A 281 9.73 -13.05 -0.14
C HIS A 281 8.22 -13.31 -0.19
N ASP A 282 7.56 -13.37 0.97
CA ASP A 282 6.10 -13.58 1.07
C ASP A 282 5.33 -12.44 0.40
N ASN A 283 5.65 -11.18 0.71
CA ASN A 283 4.98 -10.02 0.12
C ASN A 283 5.19 -9.94 -1.40
N MET A 284 6.39 -10.25 -1.90
CA MET A 284 6.62 -10.31 -3.35
C MET A 284 5.86 -11.49 -4.00
N ALA A 285 5.70 -12.61 -3.30
CA ALA A 285 4.89 -13.74 -3.77
C ALA A 285 3.38 -13.39 -3.81
N LYS A 286 2.85 -12.63 -2.85
CA LYS A 286 1.46 -12.12 -2.87
C LYS A 286 1.18 -11.27 -4.12
N LEU A 287 2.19 -10.53 -4.61
CA LEU A 287 2.09 -9.75 -5.84
C LEU A 287 2.04 -10.61 -7.12
N LEU A 288 2.33 -11.92 -7.10
CA LEU A 288 2.25 -12.75 -8.32
C LEU A 288 0.84 -12.85 -8.92
N ALA A 289 -0.20 -12.60 -8.13
CA ALA A 289 -1.58 -12.59 -8.58
C ALA A 289 -1.79 -11.60 -9.75
N HIS A 290 -2.57 -12.01 -10.75
CA HIS A 290 -2.89 -11.16 -11.90
C HIS A 290 -3.78 -9.99 -11.45
N PRO A 291 -3.48 -8.73 -11.83
CA PRO A 291 -4.14 -7.57 -11.25
C PRO A 291 -5.64 -7.54 -11.52
N LEU A 292 -6.12 -8.03 -12.68
CA LEU A 292 -7.56 -8.15 -12.97
C LEU A 292 -8.29 -9.27 -12.20
N GLN A 293 -7.58 -10.23 -11.62
CA GLN A 293 -8.17 -11.45 -11.03
C GLN A 293 -7.97 -11.56 -9.51
N ARG A 294 -7.12 -10.70 -8.92
CA ARG A 294 -7.02 -10.57 -7.48
C ARG A 294 -8.20 -9.77 -6.92
N PRO A 295 -8.70 -10.09 -5.71
CA PRO A 295 -9.66 -9.24 -4.99
C PRO A 295 -8.98 -7.94 -4.52
N PRO A 296 -9.69 -7.01 -3.85
CA PRO A 296 -9.05 -5.94 -3.08
C PRO A 296 -8.12 -6.51 -2.00
N GLN A 297 -7.06 -5.78 -1.63
CA GLN A 297 -6.06 -6.27 -0.68
C GLN A 297 -6.65 -6.66 0.69
N LYS A 298 -7.67 -5.93 1.17
CA LYS A 298 -8.34 -6.22 2.44
C LYS A 298 -9.07 -7.57 2.47
N ASP A 299 -9.46 -8.09 1.31
CA ASP A 299 -10.25 -9.32 1.15
C ASP A 299 -9.35 -10.54 0.82
N ALA A 300 -8.03 -10.35 0.74
CA ALA A 300 -7.07 -11.37 0.31
C ALA A 300 -6.49 -12.19 1.47
N SER A 301 -7.01 -13.40 1.70
CA SER A 301 -6.41 -14.37 2.63
C SER A 301 -5.47 -15.34 1.91
N TYR A 302 -4.32 -15.60 2.54
CA TYR A 302 -3.30 -16.57 2.10
C TYR A 302 -3.25 -17.83 2.99
N THR A 303 -4.06 -17.88 4.04
CA THR A 303 -4.16 -19.01 4.98
C THR A 303 -5.44 -19.79 4.71
N LEU A 304 -5.30 -21.04 4.25
CA LEU A 304 -6.42 -21.96 4.05
C LEU A 304 -6.75 -22.67 5.37
N TYR A 305 -7.79 -22.21 6.06
CA TYR A 305 -8.31 -22.87 7.25
C TYR A 305 -8.99 -24.20 6.90
N SER A 306 -8.41 -25.32 7.34
CA SER A 306 -9.05 -26.63 7.22
C SER A 306 -10.17 -26.76 8.25
N MET A 307 -11.39 -27.12 7.81
CA MET A 307 -12.56 -27.26 8.69
C MET A 307 -12.55 -28.53 9.55
N THR A 308 -11.55 -29.42 9.40
CA THR A 308 -11.52 -30.77 9.99
C THR A 308 -11.17 -30.82 11.49
N ALA A 309 -11.51 -29.79 12.26
CA ALA A 309 -11.21 -29.68 13.70
C ALA A 309 -12.42 -29.91 14.62
N ASN A 310 -13.57 -30.36 14.09
CA ASN A 310 -14.84 -30.41 14.83
C ASN A 310 -15.73 -31.64 14.54
N GLN A 311 -15.14 -32.84 14.36
CA GLN A 311 -15.87 -34.12 14.54
C GLN A 311 -14.92 -35.33 14.57
N GLU A 312 -14.57 -35.81 15.78
CA GLU A 312 -14.22 -37.23 16.01
C GLU A 312 -14.25 -37.60 17.52
N VAL A 313 -15.40 -37.37 18.18
CA VAL A 313 -15.65 -37.93 19.51
C VAL A 313 -16.17 -39.36 19.35
N HIS A 314 -15.26 -40.30 19.08
CA HIS A 314 -15.58 -41.73 19.11
C HIS A 314 -15.79 -42.20 20.55
N THR A 315 -17.04 -42.16 21.01
CA THR A 315 -17.47 -42.88 22.22
C THR A 315 -17.46 -44.37 21.94
N ASN A 316 -16.39 -45.06 22.37
CA ASN A 316 -16.35 -46.51 22.38
C ASN A 316 -17.37 -47.08 23.38
N VAL A 317 -18.04 -48.15 22.97
CA VAL A 317 -18.98 -48.97 23.75
C VAL A 317 -18.41 -50.39 23.81
#